data_AF-A0AAD5NXK8-F1
#
_entry.id   AF-A0AAD5NXK8-F1
#
_cell.length_a   1.000
_cell.length_b   1.000
_cell.length_c   1.000
_cell.angle_alpha   90.00
_cell.angle_beta   90.00
_cell.angle_gamma   90.00
#
_symmetry.space_group_name_H-M   'P 1'
#
loop_
_entity.id
_entity.type
_entity.pdbx_description
1 polymer ?
#
loop_
_entity_poly.entity_id
_entity_poly.type
_entity_poly.pdbx_seq_one_letter_code
_entity_poly.pdbx_strand_id
1 'polypeptide(L)'
;MYKKHHPPSLEDEVWRLEKIAIDGKYHTWLASHKIGTVKDFMLMYVTDPITPRMVRTTVLFYLASTCVVNDGMLYAYSAEGIILSFNSIYELVAAATFDGQNYQFLDDSTKA
;
A
#
# COMPACT_ATOMS: atom_id res chain seq x y z
N MET A 1 -2.33 -8.58 26.05
CA MET A 1 -3.25 -7.62 25.41
C MET A 1 -2.44 -6.86 24.37
N TYR A 2 -2.69 -7.09 23.07
CA TYR A 2 -1.91 -6.44 22.01
C TYR A 2 -2.35 -4.98 21.87
N LYS A 3 -1.40 -4.05 21.97
CA LYS A 3 -1.62 -2.61 21.77
C LYS A 3 -1.27 -2.24 20.33
N LYS A 4 -1.98 -1.27 19.75
CA LYS A 4 -1.59 -0.67 18.46
C LYS A 4 -0.20 -0.05 18.60
N HIS A 5 0.61 -0.19 17.56
CA HIS A 5 1.95 0.36 17.50
C HIS A 5 2.09 1.20 16.23
N HIS A 6 3.04 2.14 16.25
CA HIS A 6 3.29 3.07 15.16
C HIS A 6 4.79 3.04 14.80
N PRO A 7 5.15 2.86 13.52
CA PRO A 7 4.28 2.60 12.38
C PRO A 7 3.80 1.12 12.32
N PRO A 8 2.59 0.84 11.81
CA PRO A 8 2.17 -0.53 11.53
C PRO A 8 3.05 -1.16 10.43
N SER A 9 3.30 -2.47 10.55
CA SER A 9 4.00 -3.29 9.55
C SER A 9 3.03 -3.87 8.53
N LEU A 10 3.52 -4.20 7.34
CA LEU A 10 2.74 -4.88 6.29
C LEU A 10 2.14 -6.21 6.78
N GLU A 11 2.86 -6.91 7.64
CA GLU A 11 2.45 -8.20 8.18
C GLU A 11 1.57 -8.11 9.43
N ASP A 12 1.29 -6.89 9.90
CA ASP A 12 0.33 -6.71 10.97
C ASP A 12 -1.09 -7.00 10.50
N GLU A 13 -1.93 -7.47 11.42
CA GLU A 13 -3.36 -7.56 11.20
C GLU A 13 -3.97 -6.17 10.92
N VAL A 14 -4.95 -6.12 10.04
CA VAL A 14 -5.50 -4.87 9.50
C VAL A 14 -6.14 -3.97 10.58
N TRP A 15 -6.58 -4.55 11.71
CA TRP A 15 -7.10 -3.76 12.84
C TRP A 15 -6.04 -2.89 13.53
N ARG A 16 -4.75 -3.12 13.28
CA ARG A 16 -3.68 -2.26 13.79
C ARG A 16 -3.75 -0.84 13.23
N LEU A 17 -4.38 -0.64 12.07
CA LEU A 17 -4.66 0.69 11.53
C LEU A 17 -5.57 1.47 12.50
N GLU A 18 -5.26 2.73 12.79
CA GLU A 18 -5.92 3.50 13.89
C GLU A 18 -7.45 3.50 13.83
N LYS A 19 -8.02 3.47 12.62
CA LYS A 19 -9.45 3.64 12.35
C LYS A 19 -10.21 2.33 12.15
N ILE A 20 -9.53 1.21 12.34
CA ILE A 20 -10.12 -0.12 12.30
C ILE A 20 -10.15 -0.66 13.73
N ALA A 21 -11.35 -0.86 14.26
CA ALA A 21 -11.55 -1.52 15.54
C ALA A 21 -11.68 -3.02 15.31
N ILE A 22 -11.09 -3.83 16.21
CA ILE A 22 -11.33 -5.28 16.24
C ILE A 22 -12.84 -5.51 16.33
N ASP A 23 -13.34 -6.43 15.51
CA ASP A 23 -14.76 -6.77 15.34
C ASP A 23 -15.70 -5.59 15.01
N GLY A 24 -15.13 -4.45 14.60
CA GLY A 24 -15.88 -3.34 14.09
C GLY A 24 -16.35 -3.56 12.65
N LYS A 25 -17.28 -2.72 12.18
CA LYS A 25 -17.86 -2.78 10.82
C LYS A 25 -16.80 -2.97 9.72
N TYR A 26 -15.69 -2.24 9.81
CA TYR A 26 -14.61 -2.35 8.82
C TYR A 26 -13.79 -3.63 8.97
N HIS A 27 -13.49 -4.06 10.19
CA HIS A 27 -12.77 -5.31 10.42
C HIS A 27 -13.55 -6.51 9.86
N THR A 28 -14.85 -6.60 10.16
CA THR A 28 -15.71 -7.67 9.65
C THR A 28 -15.85 -7.62 8.13
N TRP A 29 -16.02 -6.42 7.56
CA TRP A 29 -16.12 -6.25 6.10
C TRP A 29 -14.81 -6.63 5.39
N LEU A 30 -13.65 -6.24 5.91
CA LEU A 30 -12.35 -6.62 5.35
C LEU A 30 -12.12 -8.12 5.46
N ALA A 31 -12.41 -8.71 6.62
CA ALA A 31 -12.31 -10.14 6.82
C ALA A 31 -13.21 -10.95 5.85
N SER A 32 -14.43 -10.47 5.56
CA SER A 32 -15.31 -11.15 4.60
C SER A 32 -14.79 -11.13 3.16
N HIS A 33 -13.88 -10.20 2.84
CA HIS A 33 -13.20 -10.09 1.55
C HIS A 33 -11.79 -10.72 1.58
N LYS A 34 -11.47 -11.50 2.62
CA LYS A 34 -10.14 -12.13 2.84
C LYS A 34 -9.00 -11.13 2.98
N ILE A 35 -9.28 -9.93 3.50
CA ILE A 35 -8.28 -8.90 3.78
C ILE A 35 -7.97 -8.94 5.28
N GLY A 36 -6.89 -9.64 5.64
CA GLY A 36 -6.51 -9.86 7.03
C GLY A 36 -5.34 -8.99 7.49
N THR A 37 -4.42 -8.68 6.57
CA THR A 37 -3.19 -7.94 6.86
C THR A 37 -3.21 -6.52 6.31
N VAL A 38 -2.31 -5.68 6.81
CA VAL A 38 -2.05 -4.35 6.23
C VAL A 38 -1.62 -4.47 4.76
N LYS A 39 -0.84 -5.50 4.41
CA LYS A 39 -0.44 -5.82 3.03
C LYS A 39 -1.63 -6.14 2.12
N ASP A 40 -2.53 -7.04 2.55
CA ASP A 40 -3.73 -7.40 1.78
C ASP A 40 -4.59 -6.17 1.53
N PHE A 41 -4.70 -5.31 2.55
CA PHE A 41 -5.47 -4.08 2.48
C PHE A 41 -4.87 -3.12 1.44
N MET A 42 -3.55 -2.96 1.43
CA MET A 42 -2.86 -2.13 0.44
C MET A 42 -3.00 -2.68 -0.97
N LEU A 43 -2.87 -4.00 -1.14
CA LEU A 43 -3.04 -4.65 -2.45
C LEU A 43 -4.46 -4.44 -3.00
N MET A 44 -5.48 -4.63 -2.17
CA MET A 44 -6.87 -4.32 -2.55
C MET A 44 -7.00 -2.85 -2.99
N TYR A 45 -6.41 -1.91 -2.22
CA TYR A 45 -6.50 -0.49 -2.53
C TYR A 45 -5.90 -0.13 -3.90
N VAL A 46 -4.76 -0.71 -4.26
CA VAL A 46 -4.08 -0.46 -5.53
C VAL A 46 -4.76 -1.17 -6.71
N THR A 47 -5.26 -2.39 -6.50
CA THR A 47 -5.77 -3.25 -7.59
C THR A 47 -7.27 -3.09 -7.87
N ASP A 48 -8.08 -2.75 -6.87
CA ASP A 48 -9.52 -2.61 -7.02
C ASP A 48 -10.12 -1.54 -6.07
N PRO A 49 -10.31 -0.29 -6.54
CA PRO A 49 -10.79 0.81 -5.72
C PRO A 49 -12.32 0.79 -5.47
N ILE A 50 -13.02 -0.35 -5.63
CA ILE A 50 -14.44 -0.56 -5.24
C ILE A 50 -14.66 -0.39 -3.71
N THR A 51 -13.64 0.01 -2.96
CA THR A 51 -13.75 0.36 -1.55
C THR A 51 -14.73 1.52 -1.30
N PRO A 52 -15.47 1.48 -0.17
CA PRO A 52 -16.31 2.60 0.26
C PRO A 52 -15.49 3.90 0.31
N ARG A 53 -16.05 5.01 -0.16
CA ARG A 53 -15.43 6.35 -0.16
C ARG A 53 -14.75 6.73 1.17
N MET A 54 -15.29 6.24 2.29
CA MET A 54 -14.78 6.47 3.66
C MET A 54 -13.46 5.73 3.95
N VAL A 55 -13.24 4.56 3.34
CA VAL A 55 -11.98 3.81 3.43
C VAL A 55 -10.90 4.51 2.61
N ARG A 56 -11.27 5.05 1.43
CA ARG A 56 -10.34 5.79 0.55
C ARG A 56 -9.75 7.00 1.28
N THR A 57 -10.54 7.92 1.81
CA THR A 57 -10.02 9.14 2.43
C THR A 57 -9.21 8.89 3.70
N THR A 58 -9.70 7.99 4.55
CA THR A 58 -9.08 7.77 5.85
C THR A 58 -7.77 7.01 5.72
N VAL A 59 -7.71 6.00 4.83
CA VAL A 59 -6.54 5.12 4.73
C VAL A 59 -5.49 5.62 3.75
N LEU A 60 -5.86 6.38 2.71
CA LEU A 60 -4.88 7.13 1.89
C LEU A 60 -3.96 7.99 2.75
N PHE A 61 -4.55 8.69 3.73
CA PHE A 61 -3.79 9.53 4.64
C PHE A 61 -2.78 8.71 5.44
N TYR A 62 -3.16 7.57 6.04
CA TYR A 62 -2.23 6.72 6.78
C TYR A 62 -1.20 6.02 5.89
N LEU A 63 -1.60 5.56 4.70
CA LEU A 63 -0.72 4.93 3.72
C LEU A 63 0.42 5.87 3.32
N ALA A 64 0.07 7.12 2.98
CA ALA A 64 1.02 8.16 2.60
C ALA A 64 1.89 8.67 3.77
N SER A 65 1.35 8.71 5.00
CA SER A 65 2.03 9.36 6.12
C SER A 65 2.75 8.43 7.10
N THR A 66 2.49 7.13 7.10
CA THR A 66 2.97 6.26 8.19
C THR A 66 3.46 4.87 7.81
N CYS A 67 3.12 4.33 6.64
CA CYS A 67 3.61 3.01 6.26
C CYS A 67 4.98 3.13 5.58
N VAL A 68 6.04 2.76 6.31
CA VAL A 68 7.37 2.65 5.71
C VAL A 68 7.38 1.40 4.83
N VAL A 69 7.24 1.59 3.52
CA VAL A 69 7.49 0.54 2.53
C VAL A 69 9.00 0.39 2.37
N ASN A 70 9.65 -0.21 3.37
CA ASN A 70 11.08 -0.51 3.35
C ASN A 70 11.31 -1.94 3.83
N ASP A 71 10.69 -2.89 3.14
CA ASP A 71 10.95 -4.32 3.34
C ASP A 71 12.08 -4.84 2.44
N GLY A 72 12.71 -3.96 1.65
CA GLY A 72 13.78 -4.31 0.71
C GLY A 72 13.31 -5.14 -0.49
N MET A 73 12.00 -5.34 -0.66
CA MET A 73 11.44 -6.15 -1.73
C MET A 73 10.99 -5.27 -2.90
N LEU A 74 11.55 -5.57 -4.09
CA LEU A 74 11.20 -4.92 -5.35
C LEU A 74 10.74 -5.98 -6.35
N TYR A 75 9.59 -5.74 -6.97
CA TYR A 75 9.08 -6.56 -8.06
C TYR A 75 9.42 -5.90 -9.40
N ALA A 76 10.23 -6.57 -10.22
CA ALA A 76 10.57 -6.10 -11.56
C ALA A 76 9.79 -6.88 -12.62
N TYR A 77 9.11 -6.17 -13.51
CA TYR A 77 8.42 -6.72 -14.67
C TYR A 77 9.08 -6.18 -15.94
N SER A 78 9.48 -7.07 -16.85
CA SER A 78 10.10 -6.67 -18.12
C SER A 78 9.25 -7.11 -19.31
N ALA A 79 8.84 -6.16 -20.15
CA ALA A 79 8.16 -6.43 -21.42
C ALA A 79 8.59 -5.39 -22.48
N GLU A 80 8.82 -5.84 -23.72
CA GLU A 80 9.10 -4.98 -24.88
C GLU A 80 10.21 -3.93 -24.67
N GLY A 81 11.25 -4.27 -23.91
CA GLY A 81 12.37 -3.36 -23.64
C GLY A 81 12.08 -2.30 -22.56
N ILE A 82 10.98 -2.45 -21.83
CA ILE A 82 10.59 -1.65 -20.67
C ILE A 82 10.72 -2.51 -19.42
N ILE A 83 11.33 -1.97 -18.37
CA ILE A 83 11.42 -2.56 -17.04
C ILE A 83 10.61 -1.68 -16.09
N LEU A 84 9.57 -2.24 -15.48
CA LEU A 84 8.78 -1.59 -14.42
C LEU A 84 9.19 -2.19 -13.08
N SER A 85 9.59 -1.34 -12.14
CA SER A 85 9.90 -1.72 -10.77
C SER A 85 8.79 -1.24 -9.85
N PHE A 86 8.27 -2.15 -9.05
CA PHE A 86 7.25 -1.88 -8.05
C PHE A 86 7.78 -2.21 -6.66
N ASN A 87 7.33 -1.47 -5.65
CA ASN A 87 7.55 -1.84 -4.26
C ASN A 87 6.65 -3.02 -3.85
N SER A 88 6.75 -3.45 -2.60
CA SER A 88 6.03 -4.62 -2.10
C SER A 88 4.52 -4.47 -1.97
N ILE A 89 4.00 -3.26 -2.18
CA ILE A 89 2.58 -2.94 -2.24
C ILE A 89 2.10 -2.70 -3.69
N TYR A 90 2.93 -3.04 -4.68
CA TYR A 90 2.67 -2.89 -6.11
C TYR A 90 2.48 -1.44 -6.57
N GLU A 91 3.05 -0.48 -5.84
CA GLU A 91 3.18 0.89 -6.32
C GLU A 91 4.42 1.01 -7.20
N LEU A 92 4.29 1.66 -8.35
CA LEU A 92 5.37 1.83 -9.32
C LEU A 92 6.42 2.80 -8.77
N VAL A 93 7.65 2.32 -8.56
CA VAL A 93 8.75 3.13 -8.03
C VAL A 93 9.73 3.60 -9.10
N ALA A 94 9.87 2.84 -10.19
CA ALA A 94 10.72 3.22 -11.32
C ALA A 94 10.28 2.54 -12.60
N ALA A 95 10.52 3.21 -13.74
CA ALA A 95 10.44 2.62 -15.05
C ALA A 95 11.76 2.89 -15.80
N ALA A 96 12.30 1.89 -16.49
CA ALA A 96 13.51 2.03 -17.28
C ALA A 96 13.30 1.44 -18.68
N THR A 97 13.94 2.04 -19.67
CA THR A 97 13.94 1.56 -21.05
C THR A 97 15.34 1.10 -21.46
N PHE A 98 15.43 0.15 -22.40
CA PHE A 98 16.71 -0.42 -22.86
C PHE A 98 17.66 0.59 -23.51
N ASP A 99 17.14 1.75 -23.94
CA ASP A 99 17.93 2.90 -24.41
C ASP A 99 18.62 3.69 -23.26
N GLY A 100 18.47 3.24 -22.02
CA GLY A 100 19.14 3.78 -20.84
C GLY A 100 18.42 4.98 -20.21
N GLN A 101 17.20 5.32 -20.65
CA GLN A 101 16.42 6.34 -19.99
C GLN A 101 15.70 5.78 -18.75
N ASN A 102 16.07 6.29 -17.57
CA ASN A 102 15.43 5.97 -16.30
C ASN A 102 14.39 7.05 -16.00
N TYR A 103 13.12 6.64 -15.89
CA TYR A 103 12.03 7.47 -15.44
C TYR A 103 11.75 7.14 -13.96
N GLN A 104 12.11 8.06 -13.07
CA GLN A 104 11.67 8.03 -11.68
C GLN A 104 10.46 8.93 -11.55
N PHE A 105 9.40 8.44 -10.91
CA PHE A 105 8.27 9.28 -10.58
C PHE A 105 8.72 10.24 -9.49
N LEU A 106 8.69 11.55 -9.76
CA LEU A 106 8.87 12.54 -8.72
C LEU A 106 7.59 12.51 -7.88
N ASP A 107 7.69 12.02 -6.65
CA ASP A 107 6.62 12.23 -5.68
C ASP A 107 6.46 13.75 -5.52
N ASP A 108 5.36 14.30 -6.04
CA ASP A 108 5.05 15.75 -6.03
C ASP A 108 4.65 16.22 -4.62
N SER A 109 5.15 15.54 -3.58
CA SER A 109 5.00 15.84 -2.15
C SER A 109 6.10 16.78 -1.63
N THR A 110 6.70 17.59 -2.51
CA THR A 110 7.40 18.83 -2.13
C THR A 110 6.81 20.02 -2.86
N LYS A 111 5.61 20.44 -2.45
CA LYS A 111 5.16 21.82 -2.65
C LYS A 111 4.55 22.40 -1.37
N ALA A 112 5.37 23.25 -0.76
CA ALA A 112 5.09 24.44 0.05
C ALA A 112 4.25 24.31 1.32
#